data_AF-A0A1V4UR60-F1
#
_entry.id   AF-A0A1V4UR60-F1
#
_cell.length_a   1.000
_cell.length_b   1.000
_cell.length_c   1.000
_cell.angle_alpha   90.00
_cell.angle_beta   90.00
_cell.angle_gamma   90.00
#
_symmetry.space_group_name_H-M   'P 1'
#
loop_
_entity.id
_entity.type
_entity.pdbx_description
1 polymer ?
#
loop_
_entity_poly.entity_id
_entity_poly.type
_entity_poly.pdbx_seq_one_letter_code
_entity_poly.pdbx_strand_id
1 'polypeptide(L)'
;MDVRTPSFFAEIGSTKEQWVDLKAGEAVARAILALGPEELPVFLGFGGGHYVQRQTELIFNSRIAFGHMFSSYQVPDLDLEAVEIARESSNATYAYIDRKSLRSAERKRLEGMVEEIGLPMLKAQEIRARFSPSDAI
;
A
#
# COMPACT_ATOMS: atom_id res chain seq x y z
N MET A 1 21.71 2.93 5.29
CA MET A 1 21.38 1.97 6.35
C MET A 1 20.38 1.02 5.75
N ASP A 2 20.72 -0.25 5.60
CA ASP A 2 19.73 -1.25 5.19
C ASP A 2 18.97 -1.72 6.42
N VAL A 3 17.65 -1.53 6.39
CA VAL A 3 16.74 -1.98 7.44
C VAL A 3 16.28 -3.38 7.08
N ARG A 4 16.62 -4.37 7.91
CA ARG A 4 16.26 -5.79 7.70
C ARG A 4 15.08 -6.26 8.55
N THR A 5 14.72 -5.48 9.57
CA THR A 5 13.56 -5.75 10.42
C THR A 5 12.34 -5.09 9.80
N PRO A 6 11.18 -5.76 9.69
CA PRO A 6 9.95 -5.12 9.23
C PRO A 6 9.68 -3.84 10.02
N SER A 7 9.48 -2.74 9.30
CA SER A 7 9.36 -1.40 9.88
C SER A 7 8.40 -0.55 9.05
N PHE A 8 7.76 0.41 9.70
CA PHE A 8 6.92 1.42 9.05
C PHE A 8 7.11 2.76 9.75
N PHE A 9 6.69 3.84 9.10
CA PHE A 9 6.67 5.18 9.67
C PHE A 9 5.23 5.54 10.08
N ALA A 10 5.08 6.11 11.27
CA ALA A 10 3.84 6.69 11.77
C ALA A 10 4.07 8.19 12.01
N GLU A 11 3.46 9.04 11.19
CA GLU A 11 3.85 10.45 11.07
C GLU A 11 2.70 11.41 11.39
N ILE A 12 3.06 12.60 11.88
CA ILE A 12 2.18 13.76 12.04
C ILE A 12 2.76 14.88 11.19
N GLY A 13 1.94 15.53 10.37
CA GLY A 13 2.43 16.52 9.42
C GLY A 13 1.38 17.55 9.01
N SER A 14 1.75 18.53 8.19
CA SER A 14 3.07 18.67 7.56
C SER A 14 3.94 19.80 8.11
N THR A 15 3.45 20.59 9.06
CA THR A 15 4.19 21.72 9.63
C THR A 15 4.35 21.61 11.14
N LYS A 16 5.19 22.50 11.71
CA LYS A 16 5.49 22.55 13.14
C LYS A 16 4.23 22.67 14.00
N GLU A 17 3.22 23.36 13.50
CA GLU A 17 1.92 23.50 14.15
C GLU A 17 1.26 22.13 14.42
N GLN A 18 1.31 21.18 13.48
CA GLN A 18 0.77 19.84 13.72
C GLN A 18 1.72 18.98 14.57
N TRP A 19 3.03 19.14 14.43
CA TRP A 19 4.01 18.32 15.17
C TRP A 19 3.91 18.48 16.69
N VAL A 20 3.47 19.65 17.17
CA VAL A 20 3.30 19.94 18.60
C VAL A 20 1.86 19.77 19.08
N ASP A 21 0.94 19.31 18.22
CA ASP A 21 -0.43 19.05 18.61
C ASP A 21 -0.52 17.78 19.47
N LEU A 22 -0.83 17.97 20.76
CA LEU A 22 -0.94 16.90 21.73
C LEU A 22 -2.04 15.88 21.38
N LYS A 23 -3.13 16.31 20.74
CA LYS A 23 -4.22 15.40 20.34
C LYS A 23 -3.80 14.53 19.16
N ALA A 24 -3.05 15.09 18.21
CA ALA A 24 -2.49 14.31 17.11
C ALA A 24 -1.46 13.29 17.64
N GLY A 25 -0.61 13.73 18.57
CA GLY A 25 0.34 12.86 19.28
C GLY A 25 -0.34 11.70 20.01
N GLU A 26 -1.41 12.00 20.77
CA GLU A 26 -2.19 10.98 21.47
C GLU A 26 -2.84 9.98 20.50
N ALA A 27 -3.41 10.46 19.39
CA ALA A 27 -4.05 9.61 18.39
C ALA A 27 -3.06 8.62 17.77
N VAL A 28 -1.87 9.08 17.35
CA VAL A 28 -0.81 8.21 16.80
C VAL A 28 -0.30 7.23 17.85
N ALA A 29 -0.07 7.69 19.10
CA ALA A 29 0.38 6.81 20.18
C ALA A 29 -0.63 5.69 20.46
N ARG A 30 -1.93 6.03 20.53
CA ARG A 30 -3.01 5.03 20.70
C ARG A 30 -3.05 4.05 19.54
N ALA A 31 -2.92 4.52 18.30
CA ALA A 31 -2.88 3.65 17.13
C ALA A 31 -1.71 2.66 17.18
N ILE A 32 -0.50 3.13 17.51
CA ILE A 32 0.69 2.28 17.65
C ILE A 32 0.49 1.23 18.75
N LEU A 33 -0.01 1.62 19.91
CA LEU A 33 -0.25 0.71 21.04
C LEU A 33 -1.38 -0.30 20.78
N ALA A 34 -2.31 0.03 19.88
CA ALA A 34 -3.39 -0.86 19.48
C ALA A 34 -2.98 -1.88 18.40
N LEU A 35 -1.77 -1.77 17.83
CA LEU A 35 -1.29 -2.72 16.84
C LEU A 35 -1.15 -4.11 17.46
N GLY A 36 -1.80 -5.08 16.83
CA GLY A 36 -1.64 -6.50 17.11
C GLY A 36 -1.16 -7.24 15.87
N PRO A 37 -0.60 -8.46 16.02
CA PRO A 37 -0.31 -9.30 14.88
C PRO A 37 -1.62 -9.69 14.19
N GLU A 38 -1.69 -9.45 12.89
CA GLU A 38 -2.82 -9.82 12.07
C GLU A 38 -2.33 -10.36 10.73
N GLU A 39 -2.81 -11.55 10.36
CA GLU A 39 -2.52 -12.12 9.05
C GLU A 39 -3.56 -11.59 8.04
N LEU A 40 -3.12 -10.66 7.21
CA LEU A 40 -3.91 -10.08 6.12
C LEU A 40 -3.27 -10.44 4.77
N PRO A 41 -4.08 -10.56 3.70
CA PRO A 41 -3.53 -10.60 2.35
C PRO A 41 -2.77 -9.29 2.07
N VAL A 42 -1.51 -9.40 1.68
CA VAL A 42 -0.64 -8.25 1.45
C VAL A 42 -0.56 -7.92 -0.04
N PHE A 43 -0.78 -6.65 -0.35
CA PHE A 43 -0.78 -6.12 -1.70
C PHE A 43 0.45 -5.22 -1.95
N LEU A 44 1.00 -5.32 -3.16
CA LEU A 44 1.72 -4.20 -3.77
C LEU A 44 0.71 -3.21 -4.36
N GLY A 45 0.93 -1.92 -4.13
CA GLY A 45 0.10 -0.85 -4.68
C GLY A 45 0.81 -0.06 -5.76
N PHE A 46 0.15 0.21 -6.88
CA PHE A 46 0.73 1.00 -7.96
C PHE A 46 -0.23 2.07 -8.49
N GLY A 47 0.31 3.24 -8.79
CA GLY A 47 -0.42 4.40 -9.27
C GLY A 47 -1.11 5.19 -8.15
N GLY A 48 -1.70 6.31 -8.54
CA GLY A 48 -2.29 7.32 -7.67
C GLY A 48 -1.39 8.54 -7.52
N GLY A 49 -1.94 9.61 -6.95
CA GLY A 49 -1.15 10.76 -6.52
C GLY A 49 -0.24 10.41 -5.33
N HIS A 50 0.53 11.39 -4.86
CA HIS A 50 1.47 11.20 -3.75
C HIS A 50 0.81 10.61 -2.48
N TYR A 51 -0.48 10.90 -2.25
CA TYR A 51 -1.24 10.43 -1.09
C TYR A 51 -2.01 9.11 -1.31
N VAL A 52 -1.86 8.42 -2.45
CA VAL A 52 -2.39 7.07 -2.71
C VAL A 52 -3.85 6.83 -2.23
N GLN A 53 -4.74 7.79 -2.54
CA GLN A 53 -6.09 7.86 -1.98
C GLN A 53 -6.89 6.56 -2.12
N ARG A 54 -6.79 5.86 -3.26
CA ARG A 54 -7.56 4.63 -3.50
C ARG A 54 -7.05 3.45 -2.68
N GLN A 55 -5.75 3.38 -2.43
CA GLN A 55 -5.15 2.39 -1.55
C GLN A 55 -5.63 2.63 -0.11
N THR A 56 -5.64 3.89 0.33
CA THR A 56 -6.21 4.28 1.63
C THR A 56 -7.69 3.91 1.74
N GLU A 57 -8.50 4.22 0.73
CA GLU A 57 -9.91 3.80 0.68
C GLU A 57 -10.07 2.28 0.77
N LEU A 58 -9.20 1.51 0.11
CA LEU A 58 -9.25 0.05 0.19
C LEU A 58 -8.91 -0.46 1.59
N ILE A 59 -7.87 0.07 2.24
CA ILE A 59 -7.51 -0.30 3.61
C ILE A 59 -8.68 -0.08 4.57
N PHE A 60 -9.41 1.05 4.44
CA PHE A 60 -10.56 1.33 5.31
C PHE A 60 -11.82 0.52 5.00
N ASN A 61 -11.94 -0.04 3.79
CA ASN A 61 -13.16 -0.73 3.34
C ASN A 61 -12.94 -2.20 2.99
N SER A 62 -11.81 -2.80 3.40
CA SER A 62 -11.52 -4.23 3.23
C SER A 62 -10.47 -4.71 4.23
N ARG A 63 -10.48 -6.00 4.56
CA ARG A 63 -9.47 -6.65 5.40
C ARG A 63 -8.24 -7.04 4.57
N ILE A 64 -7.46 -6.05 4.17
CA ILE A 64 -6.21 -6.22 3.43
C ILE A 64 -5.11 -5.34 4.03
N ALA A 65 -3.86 -5.63 3.70
CA ALA A 65 -2.74 -4.75 3.96
C ALA A 65 -2.02 -4.36 2.67
N PHE A 66 -1.38 -3.20 2.66
CA PHE A 66 -0.40 -2.84 1.63
C PHE A 66 1.00 -2.88 2.22
N GLY A 67 1.93 -3.45 1.46
CA GLY A 67 3.36 -3.31 1.71
C GLY A 67 3.87 -2.06 0.99
N HIS A 68 4.74 -2.25 0.00
CA HIS A 68 5.19 -1.15 -0.85
C HIS A 68 4.04 -0.60 -1.73
N MET A 69 4.01 0.74 -1.83
CA MET A 69 3.12 1.49 -2.70
C MET A 69 3.94 2.47 -3.55
N PHE A 70 3.69 2.47 -4.86
CA PHE A 70 4.40 3.31 -5.83
C PHE A 70 3.43 4.27 -6.49
N SER A 71 3.67 5.58 -6.37
CA SER A 71 2.84 6.60 -7.02
C SER A 71 3.00 6.58 -8.54
N SER A 72 2.07 7.23 -9.26
CA SER A 72 2.17 7.34 -10.73
C SER A 72 3.46 7.98 -11.23
N TYR A 73 4.12 8.82 -10.42
CA TYR A 73 5.39 9.47 -10.78
C TYR A 73 6.58 8.52 -10.70
N GLN A 74 6.50 7.49 -9.86
CA GLN A 74 7.59 6.53 -9.64
C GLN A 74 7.47 5.31 -10.56
N VAL A 75 6.26 5.00 -11.04
CA VAL A 75 6.01 3.86 -11.94
C VAL A 75 6.90 3.85 -13.20
N PRO A 76 7.25 4.99 -13.84
CA PRO A 76 8.17 4.99 -14.97
C PRO A 76 9.58 4.48 -14.64
N ASP A 77 10.04 4.68 -13.41
CA ASP A 77 11.40 4.35 -12.97
C ASP A 77 11.52 2.91 -12.43
N LEU A 78 10.41 2.21 -12.24
CA LEU A 78 10.42 0.81 -11.80
C LEU A 78 10.91 -0.11 -12.89
N ASP A 79 11.73 -1.10 -12.54
CA ASP A 79 12.04 -2.26 -13.37
C ASP A 79 11.57 -3.55 -12.67
N LEU A 80 11.80 -4.70 -13.33
CA LEU A 80 11.35 -6.00 -12.83
C LEU A 80 12.00 -6.33 -11.48
N GLU A 81 13.29 -6.07 -11.34
CA GLU A 81 14.07 -6.33 -10.13
C GLU A 81 13.53 -5.51 -8.95
N ALA A 82 13.26 -4.22 -9.15
CA ALA A 82 12.68 -3.37 -8.11
C ALA A 82 11.31 -3.87 -7.64
N VAL A 83 10.46 -4.35 -8.56
CA VAL A 83 9.15 -4.89 -8.22
C VAL A 83 9.28 -6.24 -7.47
N GLU A 84 10.25 -7.07 -7.84
CA GLU A 84 10.53 -8.34 -7.16
C GLU A 84 11.04 -8.12 -5.73
N ILE A 85 12.00 -7.20 -5.54
CA ILE A 85 12.48 -6.80 -4.22
C ILE A 85 11.33 -6.27 -3.35
N ALA A 86 10.45 -5.45 -3.92
CA ALA A 86 9.30 -4.91 -3.21
C ALA A 86 8.31 -6.01 -2.79
N ARG A 87 8.07 -7.00 -3.65
CA ARG A 87 7.23 -8.17 -3.35
C ARG A 87 7.82 -8.96 -2.18
N GLU A 88 9.10 -9.33 -2.26
CA GLU A 88 9.77 -10.15 -1.24
C GLU A 88 9.83 -9.42 0.11
N SER A 89 10.26 -8.15 0.10
CA SER A 89 10.41 -7.34 1.32
C SER A 89 9.07 -7.07 2.01
N SER A 90 7.96 -7.08 1.26
CA SER A 90 6.61 -6.94 1.80
C SER A 90 5.91 -8.27 2.09
N ASN A 91 6.48 -9.41 1.68
CA ASN A 91 5.77 -10.69 1.61
C ASN A 91 4.41 -10.57 0.86
N ALA A 92 4.40 -9.81 -0.24
CA ALA A 92 3.18 -9.52 -0.98
C ALA A 92 2.69 -10.74 -1.75
N THR A 93 1.37 -11.00 -1.66
CA THR A 93 0.69 -12.11 -2.34
C THR A 93 -0.23 -11.64 -3.46
N TYR A 94 -0.47 -10.33 -3.57
CA TYR A 94 -1.32 -9.72 -4.59
C TYR A 94 -0.77 -8.37 -5.07
N ALA A 95 -1.30 -7.88 -6.18
CA ALA A 95 -1.10 -6.51 -6.66
C ALA A 95 -2.42 -5.78 -6.88
N TYR A 96 -2.43 -4.49 -6.59
CA TYR A 96 -3.47 -3.55 -6.97
C TYR A 96 -2.88 -2.42 -7.80
N ILE A 97 -3.48 -2.16 -8.96
CA ILE A 97 -3.08 -1.08 -9.87
C ILE A 97 -4.23 -0.08 -9.99
N ASP A 98 -4.00 1.18 -9.63
CA ASP A 98 -4.87 2.28 -10.01
C ASP A 98 -4.68 2.58 -11.51
N ARG A 99 -5.38 1.80 -12.33
CA ARG A 99 -5.32 1.87 -13.79
C ARG A 99 -5.70 3.24 -14.36
N LYS A 100 -6.51 4.05 -13.64
CA LYS A 100 -6.96 5.37 -14.12
C LYS A 100 -5.90 6.44 -13.91
N SER A 101 -4.92 6.18 -13.05
CA SER A 101 -3.85 7.11 -12.71
C SER A 101 -2.59 6.97 -13.57
N LEU A 102 -2.55 5.97 -14.46
CA LEU A 102 -1.37 5.63 -15.26
C LEU A 102 -1.66 5.79 -16.75
N ARG A 103 -0.62 6.13 -17.53
CA ARG A 103 -0.73 6.11 -19.00
C ARG A 103 -0.83 4.66 -19.48
N SER A 104 -1.48 4.44 -20.62
CA SER A 104 -1.73 3.09 -21.14
C SER A 104 -0.45 2.27 -21.33
N ALA A 105 0.63 2.90 -21.82
CA ALA A 105 1.92 2.24 -22.04
C ALA A 105 2.59 1.82 -20.71
N GLU A 106 2.65 2.73 -19.73
CA GLU A 106 3.19 2.47 -18.39
C GLU A 106 2.39 1.38 -17.67
N ARG A 107 1.06 1.46 -17.75
CA ARG A 107 0.16 0.44 -17.19
C ARG A 107 0.44 -0.93 -17.79
N LYS A 108 0.55 -1.04 -19.12
CA LYS A 108 0.80 -2.32 -19.79
C LYS A 108 2.17 -2.89 -19.42
N ARG A 109 3.19 -2.05 -19.34
CA ARG A 109 4.55 -2.43 -18.90
C ARG A 109 4.51 -2.97 -17.47
N LEU A 110 3.86 -2.26 -16.57
CA LEU A 110 3.70 -2.66 -15.17
C LEU A 110 2.87 -3.94 -15.01
N GLU A 111 1.74 -4.06 -15.70
CA GLU A 111 0.91 -5.28 -15.72
C GLU A 111 1.76 -6.48 -16.16
N GLY A 112 2.64 -6.31 -17.16
CA GLY A 112 3.59 -7.35 -17.59
C GLY A 112 4.62 -7.73 -16.53
N MET A 113 5.28 -6.75 -15.88
CA MET A 113 6.25 -7.04 -14.81
C MET A 113 5.60 -7.78 -13.63
N VAL A 114 4.40 -7.37 -13.23
CA VAL A 114 3.65 -7.99 -12.13
C VAL A 114 3.20 -9.42 -12.47
N GLU A 115 2.79 -9.65 -13.72
CA GLU A 115 2.46 -10.99 -14.23
C GLU A 115 3.70 -11.90 -14.30
N GLU A 116 4.83 -11.37 -14.75
CA GLU A 116 6.10 -12.11 -14.86
C GLU A 116 6.60 -12.63 -13.50
N ILE A 117 6.47 -11.83 -12.44
CA ILE A 117 6.79 -12.27 -11.07
C ILE A 117 5.69 -13.14 -10.43
N GLY A 118 4.63 -13.46 -11.17
CA GLY A 118 3.57 -14.38 -10.75
C GLY A 118 2.62 -13.81 -9.67
N LEU A 119 2.45 -12.49 -9.59
CA LEU A 119 1.64 -11.86 -8.55
C LEU A 119 0.21 -11.58 -9.07
N PRO A 120 -0.85 -12.21 -8.52
CA PRO A 120 -2.20 -12.01 -9.02
C PRO A 120 -2.68 -10.56 -8.81
N MET A 121 -3.17 -9.94 -9.89
CA MET A 121 -3.72 -8.59 -9.87
C MET A 121 -5.23 -8.62 -9.60
N LEU A 122 -5.69 -7.88 -8.59
CA LEU A 122 -7.12 -7.74 -8.29
C LEU A 122 -7.59 -6.30 -8.47
N LYS A 123 -8.80 -6.12 -9.00
CA LYS A 123 -9.48 -4.82 -9.06
C LYS A 123 -10.08 -4.48 -7.71
N ALA A 124 -10.27 -3.19 -7.46
CA ALA A 124 -10.85 -2.69 -6.21
C ALA A 124 -12.19 -3.35 -5.84
N GLN A 125 -13.05 -3.65 -6.82
CA GLN A 125 -14.32 -4.34 -6.58
C GLN A 125 -14.12 -5.80 -6.15
N GLU A 126 -13.17 -6.51 -6.76
CA GLU A 126 -12.84 -7.89 -6.42
C GLU A 126 -12.22 -7.97 -5.03
N ILE A 127 -11.34 -7.01 -4.70
CA ILE A 127 -10.75 -6.87 -3.37
C ILE A 127 -11.83 -6.71 -2.31
N ARG A 128 -12.75 -5.74 -2.49
CA ARG A 128 -13.84 -5.52 -1.53
C ARG A 128 -14.77 -6.71 -1.40
N ALA A 129 -15.09 -7.39 -2.51
CA ALA A 129 -15.96 -8.56 -2.49
C ALA A 129 -15.30 -9.78 -1.82
N ARG A 130 -14.00 -9.97 -2.02
CA ARG A 130 -13.25 -11.12 -1.50
C ARG A 130 -12.77 -10.94 -0.06
N PHE A 131 -12.44 -9.71 0.31
CA PHE A 131 -11.86 -9.35 1.60
C PHE A 131 -12.74 -8.32 2.31
N SER A 132 -14.05 -8.53 2.29
CA SER A 132 -15.00 -7.62 2.91
C SER A 132 -14.66 -7.41 4.40
N PRO A 133 -14.89 -6.21 4.96
CA PRO A 133 -14.80 -6.02 6.41
C PRO A 133 -15.73 -7.03 7.08
N SER A 134 -15.25 -7.73 8.11
CA SER A 134 -16.15 -8.52 8.96
C SER A 134 -17.08 -7.55 9.67
N ASP A 135 -18.35 -7.92 9.87
CA ASP A 135 -19.35 -7.16 10.65
C ASP A 135 -18.99 -7.03 12.16
N ALA A 136 -17.74 -7.19 12.55
CA ALA A 136 -17.29 -7.14 13.93
C ALA A 136 -16.84 -5.71 14.31
N ILE A 137 -17.81 -4.90 14.74
CA ILE A 137 -17.67 -4.00 15.89
C ILE A 137 -18.74 -4.38 16.89
#